data_AF-X1DDH9-F1
#
_entry.id   AF-X1DDH9-F1
#
_cell.length_a   1.000
_cell.length_b   1.000
_cell.length_c   1.000
_cell.angle_alpha   90.00
_cell.angle_beta   90.00
_cell.angle_gamma   90.00
#
_symmetry.space_group_name_H-M   'P 1'
#
loop_
_entity.id
_entity.type
_entity.pdbx_description
1 polymer ?
#
loop_
_entity_poly.entity_id
_entity_poly.type
_entity_poly.pdbx_seq_one_letter_code
_entity_poly.pdbx_strand_id
1 'polypeptide(L)'
;VPVARTRLTTDATPKMVGTMSMKDKKGFDIFNPANVAPLVVFLASNRASEINGEVFRVVGDRVFSLIGWTTYKQIDNNGDIFTPQILAERVEKELLEGKPRKETLASSLASLM
;
A
#
# COMPACT_ATOMS: atom_id res chain seq x y z
N VAL A 1 4.43 4.53 -1.08
CA VAL A 1 5.34 5.52 -1.70
C VAL A 1 5.33 5.29 -3.20
N PRO A 2 5.27 6.34 -4.05
CA PRO A 2 5.36 6.18 -5.48
C PRO A 2 6.70 5.56 -5.87
N VAL A 3 6.70 4.57 -6.76
CA VAL A 3 7.91 3.87 -7.19
C VAL A 3 8.14 3.91 -8.70
N ALA A 4 7.19 4.44 -9.47
CA ALA A 4 7.41 4.68 -10.89
C ALA A 4 8.36 5.86 -11.09
N ARG A 5 9.30 5.74 -12.04
CA ARG A 5 10.24 6.78 -12.44
C ARG A 5 9.49 7.89 -13.18
N THR A 6 9.16 8.95 -12.45
CA THR A 6 8.44 10.14 -12.93
C THR A 6 9.12 11.39 -12.35
N ARG A 7 8.70 12.58 -12.75
CA ARG A 7 9.24 13.85 -12.20
C ARG A 7 9.13 13.93 -10.67
N LEU A 8 8.10 13.29 -10.08
CA LEU A 8 7.95 13.25 -8.62
C LEU A 8 9.07 12.45 -7.92
N THR A 9 9.47 11.31 -8.49
CA THR A 9 10.48 10.40 -7.91
C THR A 9 11.90 10.68 -8.40
N THR A 10 12.06 11.63 -9.31
CA THR A 10 13.36 12.06 -9.86
C THR A 10 13.60 13.53 -9.51
N ASP A 11 12.98 14.47 -10.22
CA ASP A 11 13.16 15.93 -10.05
C ASP A 11 12.87 16.39 -8.61
N ALA A 12 11.72 15.99 -8.05
CA ALA A 12 11.31 16.40 -6.71
C ALA A 12 11.97 15.58 -5.58
N THR A 13 12.60 14.44 -5.92
CA THR A 13 13.32 13.59 -4.96
C THR A 13 14.70 13.18 -5.49
N PRO A 14 15.67 14.12 -5.60
CA PRO A 14 16.94 13.86 -6.27
C PRO A 14 17.72 12.66 -5.71
N LYS A 15 17.58 12.38 -4.41
CA LYS A 15 18.20 11.24 -3.74
C LYS A 15 17.74 9.88 -4.29
N MET A 16 16.58 9.80 -4.94
CA MET A 16 16.05 8.55 -5.51
C MET A 16 16.45 8.32 -6.96
N VAL A 17 17.04 9.30 -7.66
CA VAL A 17 17.36 9.20 -9.10
C VAL A 17 18.23 7.98 -9.42
N GLY A 18 19.25 7.71 -8.59
CA GLY A 18 20.12 6.54 -8.77
C GLY A 18 19.34 5.23 -8.71
N THR A 19 18.53 5.03 -7.66
CA THR A 19 17.67 3.85 -7.51
C THR A 19 16.67 3.74 -8.65
N MET A 20 15.99 4.83 -8.99
CA MET A 20 14.97 4.85 -10.03
C MET A 20 15.55 4.51 -11.40
N SER A 21 16.85 4.70 -11.63
CA SER A 21 17.53 4.41 -12.91
C SER A 21 17.98 2.95 -13.06
N MET A 22 17.91 2.16 -11.98
CA MET A 22 18.37 0.77 -11.97
C MET A 22 17.49 -0.12 -12.85
N LYS A 23 18.12 -1.14 -13.43
CA LYS A 23 17.46 -2.25 -14.12
C LYS A 23 17.75 -3.54 -13.37
N ASP A 24 16.90 -4.55 -13.55
CA ASP A 24 17.17 -5.88 -13.02
C ASP A 24 18.32 -6.57 -13.76
N LYS A 25 18.68 -7.79 -13.32
CA LYS A 25 19.76 -8.58 -13.93
C LYS A 25 19.53 -8.91 -15.41
N LYS A 26 18.28 -8.87 -15.88
CA LYS A 26 17.89 -9.15 -17.26
C LYS A 26 17.71 -7.87 -18.09
N GLY A 27 17.95 -6.69 -17.51
CA GLY A 27 17.78 -5.40 -18.17
C GLY A 27 16.35 -4.87 -18.18
N PHE A 28 15.43 -5.51 -17.45
CA PHE A 28 14.07 -5.02 -17.27
C PHE A 28 14.07 -3.79 -16.36
N ASP A 29 13.39 -2.74 -16.81
CA ASP A 29 13.22 -1.51 -16.04
C ASP A 29 11.96 -1.62 -15.16
N ILE A 30 12.14 -2.14 -13.95
CA ILE A 30 11.08 -2.32 -12.95
C ILE A 30 10.38 -0.98 -12.65
N PHE A 31 11.12 0.13 -12.72
CA PHE A 31 10.62 1.46 -12.38
C PHE A 31 10.06 2.21 -13.59
N ASN A 32 10.01 1.61 -14.79
CA ASN A 32 9.40 2.25 -15.96
C ASN A 32 7.91 2.54 -15.69
N PRO A 33 7.45 3.80 -15.78
CA PRO A 33 6.04 4.13 -15.57
C PRO A 33 5.09 3.42 -16.53
N ALA A 34 5.54 2.99 -17.71
CA ALA A 34 4.74 2.25 -18.68
C ALA A 34 4.23 0.90 -18.12
N ASN A 35 4.90 0.33 -17.11
CA ASN A 35 4.48 -0.91 -16.46
C ASN A 35 3.10 -0.81 -15.78
N VAL A 36 2.62 0.40 -15.46
CA VAL A 36 1.31 0.62 -14.85
C VAL A 36 0.17 0.57 -15.88
N ALA A 37 0.45 0.96 -17.14
CA ALA A 37 -0.58 1.15 -18.16
C ALA A 37 -1.42 -0.10 -18.48
N PRO A 38 -0.86 -1.33 -18.55
CA PRO A 38 -1.64 -2.53 -18.87
C PRO A 38 -2.79 -2.79 -17.89
N LEU A 39 -2.58 -2.60 -16.58
CA LEU A 39 -3.65 -2.78 -15.59
C LEU A 39 -4.76 -1.75 -15.78
N VAL A 40 -4.39 -0.49 -16.06
CA VAL A 40 -5.36 0.58 -16.30
C VAL A 40 -6.22 0.26 -17.53
N VAL A 41 -5.60 -0.20 -18.62
CA VAL A 41 -6.33 -0.59 -19.85
C VAL A 41 -7.24 -1.79 -19.59
N PHE A 42 -6.78 -2.78 -18.82
CA PHE A 42 -7.61 -3.92 -18.43
C PHE A 42 -8.85 -3.48 -17.63
N LEU A 43 -8.67 -2.64 -16.61
CA LEU A 43 -9.76 -2.13 -15.78
C LEU A 43 -10.75 -1.26 -16.57
N ALA A 44 -10.31 -0.61 -17.64
CA ALA A 44 -11.17 0.16 -18.54
C ALA A 44 -11.92 -0.71 -19.57
N SER A 45 -11.69 -2.02 -19.61
CA SER A 45 -12.30 -2.92 -20.59
C SER A 45 -13.57 -3.61 -20.06
N ASN A 46 -14.42 -4.10 -20.97
CA ASN A 46 -15.61 -4.89 -20.60
C ASN A 46 -15.29 -6.16 -19.81
N ARG A 47 -14.03 -6.65 -19.84
CA ARG A 47 -13.62 -7.83 -19.05
C ARG A 47 -13.51 -7.55 -17.56
N ALA A 48 -13.48 -6.28 -17.16
CA ALA A 48 -13.41 -5.86 -15.77
C ALA A 48 -14.75 -5.30 -15.24
N SER A 49 -15.89 -5.60 -15.90
CA SER A 49 -17.20 -5.02 -15.56
C SER A 49 -17.61 -5.23 -14.10
N GLU A 50 -17.22 -6.36 -13.52
CA GLU A 50 -17.57 -6.74 -12.14
C GLU A 50 -16.53 -6.26 -11.10
N ILE A 51 -15.45 -5.60 -11.52
CA ILE A 51 -14.39 -5.14 -10.63
C ILE A 51 -14.65 -3.68 -10.27
N ASN A 52 -15.06 -3.42 -9.03
CA ASN A 52 -15.34 -2.07 -8.54
C ASN A 52 -14.93 -1.88 -7.08
N GLY A 53 -14.42 -0.69 -6.72
CA GLY A 53 -14.00 -0.35 -5.36
C GLY A 53 -12.67 -0.96 -4.89
N GLU A 54 -12.01 -1.74 -5.75
CA GLU A 54 -10.75 -2.42 -5.44
C GLU A 54 -9.54 -1.47 -5.50
N VAL A 55 -8.52 -1.76 -4.69
CA VAL A 55 -7.25 -1.01 -4.67
C VAL A 55 -6.12 -1.91 -5.16
N PHE A 56 -5.43 -1.48 -6.22
CA PHE A 56 -4.29 -2.20 -6.77
C PHE A 56 -2.98 -1.43 -6.60
N ARG A 57 -1.89 -2.17 -6.35
CA ARG A 57 -0.52 -1.67 -6.44
C ARG A 57 0.17 -2.35 -7.62
N VAL A 58 0.89 -1.57 -8.42
CA VAL A 58 1.68 -2.07 -9.55
C VAL A 58 3.13 -1.65 -9.38
N VAL A 59 4.05 -2.61 -9.50
CA VAL A 59 5.48 -2.35 -9.54
C VAL A 59 6.14 -3.32 -10.52
N GLY A 60 6.75 -2.82 -11.59
CA GLY A 60 7.31 -3.66 -12.63
C GLY A 60 6.26 -4.62 -13.20
N ASP A 61 6.59 -5.91 -13.15
CA ASP A 61 5.78 -7.03 -13.63
C ASP A 61 4.78 -7.56 -12.58
N ARG A 62 4.56 -6.85 -11.46
CA ARG A 62 3.76 -7.34 -10.34
C ARG A 62 2.56 -6.45 -10.09
N VAL A 63 1.42 -7.11 -9.91
CA VAL A 63 0.14 -6.50 -9.54
C VAL A 63 -0.33 -7.12 -8.23
N PHE A 64 -0.65 -6.28 -7.26
CA PHE A 64 -1.13 -6.67 -5.95
C PHE A 64 -2.55 -6.13 -5.75
N SER A 65 -3.46 -6.93 -5.22
CA SER A 65 -4.72 -6.45 -4.65
C SER A 65 -4.51 -6.11 -3.17
N LEU A 66 -5.02 -4.96 -2.75
CA LEU A 66 -4.93 -4.47 -1.38
C LEU A 66 -6.30 -4.55 -0.73
N ILE A 67 -6.38 -5.30 0.36
CA ILE A 67 -7.56 -5.30 1.22
C ILE A 67 -7.52 -4.03 2.08
N GLY A 68 -8.65 -3.31 2.10
CA GLY A 68 -8.81 -2.08 2.86
C GLY A 68 -8.85 -2.28 4.38
N TRP A 69 -9.38 -1.29 5.08
CA TRP A 69 -9.53 -1.34 6.53
C TRP A 69 -10.56 -2.39 6.93
N THR A 70 -10.21 -3.24 7.89
CA THR A 70 -11.14 -4.16 8.54
C THR A 70 -11.17 -3.89 10.04
N THR A 71 -12.33 -4.05 10.66
CA THR A 71 -12.46 -3.97 12.11
C THR A 71 -11.68 -5.11 12.75
N TYR A 72 -10.70 -4.77 13.59
CA TYR A 72 -9.87 -5.75 14.28
C TYR A 72 -10.48 -6.15 15.64
N LYS A 73 -10.75 -5.16 16.48
CA LYS A 73 -11.33 -5.32 17.82
C LYS A 73 -12.23 -4.13 18.12
N GLN A 74 -13.16 -4.33 19.05
CA GLN A 74 -14.04 -3.32 19.61
C GLN A 74 -14.03 -3.44 21.14
N ILE A 75 -14.19 -2.32 21.82
CA ILE A 75 -14.57 -2.25 23.23
C ILE A 75 -15.87 -1.47 23.33
N ASP A 76 -16.70 -1.82 24.30
CA ASP A 76 -17.85 -1.04 24.71
C ASP A 76 -17.66 -0.52 26.14
N ASN A 77 -18.50 0.45 26.50
CA ASN A 77 -18.55 1.03 27.84
C ASN A 77 -19.94 0.83 28.45
N ASN A 78 -20.58 -0.32 28.16
CA ASN A 78 -21.84 -0.75 28.77
C ASN A 78 -22.97 0.30 28.74
N GLY A 79 -23.06 1.10 27.68
CA GLY A 79 -24.10 2.12 27.51
C GLY A 79 -23.74 3.53 27.99
N ASP A 80 -22.55 3.72 28.57
CA ASP A 80 -22.05 5.03 29.00
C ASP A 80 -21.03 5.62 28.02
N ILE A 81 -20.82 6.94 28.09
CA ILE A 81 -19.76 7.61 27.31
C ILE A 81 -18.39 7.29 27.92
N PHE A 82 -17.44 6.89 27.07
CA PHE A 82 -16.04 6.74 27.48
C PHE A 82 -15.45 8.06 27.96
N THR A 83 -14.79 8.05 29.12
CA THR A 83 -13.91 9.15 29.53
C THR A 83 -12.51 8.97 28.92
N PRO A 84 -11.71 10.04 28.76
CA PRO A 84 -10.32 9.92 28.32
C PRO A 84 -9.47 9.00 29.20
N GLN A 85 -9.74 8.95 30.51
CA GLN A 85 -9.03 8.08 31.46
C GLN A 85 -9.32 6.61 31.19
N ILE A 86 -10.60 6.24 30.98
CA ILE A 86 -10.98 4.86 30.65
C ILE A 86 -10.34 4.45 29.32
N LEU A 87 -10.33 5.33 28.32
CA LEU A 87 -9.67 5.05 27.04
C LEU A 87 -8.15 4.89 27.20
N ALA A 88 -7.50 5.74 27.98
CA ALA A 88 -6.07 5.65 28.24
C ALA A 88 -5.68 4.30 28.88
N GLU A 89 -6.54 3.74 29.72
CA GLU A 89 -6.31 2.44 30.35
C GLU A 89 -6.54 1.26 29.41
N ARG A 90 -7.55 1.34 28.53
CA ARG A 90 -8.08 0.19 27.77
C ARG A 90 -7.58 0.11 26.33
N VAL A 91 -7.26 1.24 25.68
CA VAL A 91 -6.95 1.25 24.23
C VAL A 91 -5.75 0.36 23.89
N GLU A 92 -4.63 0.49 24.60
CA GLU A 92 -3.44 -0.31 24.30
C GLU A 92 -3.62 -1.79 24.67
N LYS A 93 -4.29 -2.04 25.80
CA LYS A 93 -4.43 -3.37 26.40
C LYS A 93 -5.53 -4.22 25.75
N GLU A 94 -6.56 -3.60 25.20
CA GLU A 94 -7.71 -4.30 24.64
C GLU A 94 -7.83 -4.06 23.13
N LEU A 95 -7.93 -2.80 22.69
CA LEU A 95 -8.18 -2.47 21.27
C LEU A 95 -6.97 -2.70 20.35
N LEU A 96 -5.77 -2.38 20.83
CA LEU A 96 -4.54 -2.46 20.04
C LEU A 96 -3.70 -3.70 20.35
N GLU A 97 -4.05 -4.43 21.39
CA GLU A 97 -3.36 -5.66 21.78
C GLU A 97 -3.40 -6.67 20.63
N GLY A 98 -2.22 -7.15 20.22
CA GLY A 98 -2.07 -8.14 19.16
C GLY A 98 -2.35 -7.59 17.75
N LYS A 99 -2.50 -6.27 17.59
CA LYS A 99 -2.81 -5.66 16.30
C LYS A 99 -1.80 -6.11 15.22
N PRO A 100 -2.29 -6.60 14.06
CA PRO A 100 -1.41 -7.03 12.97
C PRO A 100 -0.42 -5.94 12.57
N ARG A 101 0.81 -6.34 12.27
CA ARG A 101 1.86 -5.42 11.84
C ARG A 101 1.44 -4.75 10.55
N LYS A 102 1.49 -3.41 10.53
CA LYS A 102 1.28 -2.62 9.32
C LYS A 102 2.38 -2.92 8.31
N GLU A 103 2.00 -3.08 7.05
CA GLU A 103 2.95 -3.15 5.94
C GLU A 103 3.80 -1.87 5.93
N THR A 104 5.12 -2.00 5.79
CA THR A 104 6.04 -0.88 5.68
C THR A 104 6.62 -0.80 4.27
N LEU A 105 7.14 0.37 3.89
CA LEU A 105 7.84 0.51 2.61
C LEU A 105 8.97 -0.53 2.48
N ALA A 106 9.72 -0.77 3.55
CA ALA A 106 10.79 -1.75 3.55
C ALA A 106 10.27 -3.18 3.31
N SER A 107 9.17 -3.59 3.96
CA SER A 107 8.59 -4.93 3.73
C SER A 107 8.03 -5.07 2.31
N SER A 108 7.42 -4.01 1.78
CA SER A 108 6.90 -3.99 0.41
C SER A 108 7.98 -3.98 -0.65
N LEU A 109 9.13 -3.34 -0.41
CA LEU A 109 10.24 -3.32 -1.36
C LEU A 109 11.09 -4.58 -1.27
N ALA A 110 11.23 -5.17 -0.07
CA ALA A 110 11.93 -6.45 0.09
C ALA A 110 11.25 -7.57 -0.69
N SER A 111 9.92 -7.57 -0.80
CA SER A 111 9.21 -8.54 -1.63
C SER A 111 9.41 -8.31 -3.14
N LEU A 112 10.03 -7.20 -3.56
CA LEU A 112 10.32 -6.85 -4.95
C LEU A 112 11.72 -7.27 -5.44
N MET A 113 12.66 -7.51 -4.52
CA MET A 113 14.03 -7.96 -4.83
C MET A 113 14.12 -9.49 -4.85
#